data_AF-A0A661ZM03-F1
#
_entry.id   AF-A0A661ZM03-F1
#
_cell.length_a   1.000
_cell.length_b   1.000
_cell.length_c   1.000
_cell.angle_alpha   90.00
_cell.angle_beta   90.00
_cell.angle_gamma   90.00
#
_symmetry.space_group_name_H-M   'P 1'
#
loop_
_entity.id
_entity.type
_entity.pdbx_description
1 polymer ?
#
loop_
_entity_poly.entity_id
_entity_poly.type
_entity_poly.pdbx_seq_one_letter_code
_entity_poly.pdbx_strand_id
1 'polypeptide(L)'
;LISGKNSPLMHAASSLILNAAKHLAGLPDHMHLLPANMIEKVTFLKKEILTGKMVSLDLEETLIMLGISAISNPAAQLAIEKLAELRNCEVHLTHIPSPGDEAGLRKLHVNLTCDPEFSSTNLFMGK
;
A
#
# COMPACT_ATOMS: atom_id res chain seq x y z
N LEU A 1 3.39 0.96 -17.97
CA LEU A 1 2.39 0.32 -17.09
C LEU A 1 3.13 -0.29 -15.91
N ILE A 2 2.73 0.05 -14.69
CA ILE A 2 3.33 -0.46 -13.44
C ILE A 2 2.31 -1.37 -12.77
N SER A 3 2.77 -2.46 -12.17
CA SER A 3 1.91 -3.46 -11.52
C SER A 3 2.29 -3.66 -10.06
N GLY A 4 1.29 -4.01 -9.24
CA GLY A 4 1.46 -4.51 -7.88
C GLY A 4 0.85 -5.90 -7.73
N LYS A 5 1.29 -6.65 -6.74
CA LYS A 5 0.73 -7.98 -6.42
C LYS A 5 0.59 -8.16 -4.93
N ASN A 6 -0.38 -8.97 -4.53
CA ASN A 6 -0.51 -9.38 -3.14
C ASN A 6 0.72 -10.18 -2.71
N SER A 7 1.13 -9.96 -1.46
CA SER A 7 2.22 -10.68 -0.81
C SER A 7 1.87 -10.91 0.66
N PRO A 8 2.61 -11.77 1.38
CA PRO A 8 2.42 -11.92 2.82
C PRO A 8 2.61 -10.61 3.61
N LEU A 9 3.35 -9.64 3.07
CA LEU A 9 3.69 -8.39 3.77
C LEU A 9 2.72 -7.24 3.45
N MET A 10 2.17 -7.20 2.24
CA MET A 10 1.37 -6.06 1.78
C MET A 10 0.41 -6.43 0.66
N HIS A 11 -0.66 -5.64 0.55
CA HIS A 11 -1.65 -5.76 -0.51
C HIS A 11 -1.12 -5.33 -1.88
N ALA A 12 -1.82 -5.76 -2.93
CA ALA A 12 -1.50 -5.41 -4.32
C ALA A 12 -1.54 -3.90 -4.56
N ALA A 13 -2.50 -3.18 -3.95
CA ALA A 13 -2.59 -1.73 -4.04
C ALA A 13 -1.37 -1.05 -3.40
N SER A 14 -0.97 -1.45 -2.20
CA SER A 14 0.26 -1.01 -1.53
C SER A 14 1.50 -1.22 -2.40
N SER A 15 1.65 -2.44 -2.94
CA SER A 15 2.77 -2.79 -3.81
C SER A 15 2.77 -1.95 -5.09
N LEU A 16 1.61 -1.72 -5.70
CA LEU A 16 1.48 -0.91 -6.91
C LEU A 16 1.96 0.52 -6.66
N ILE A 17 1.47 1.16 -5.60
CA ILE A 17 1.81 2.55 -5.30
C ILE A 17 3.29 2.69 -4.94
N LEU A 18 3.87 1.77 -4.17
CA LEU A 18 5.31 1.79 -3.88
C LEU A 18 6.15 1.60 -5.16
N ASN A 19 5.75 0.71 -6.06
CA ASN A 19 6.44 0.52 -7.34
C ASN A 19 6.33 1.76 -8.23
N ALA A 20 5.15 2.38 -8.30
CA ALA A 20 4.96 3.60 -9.08
C ALA A 20 5.78 4.76 -8.52
N ALA A 21 5.78 4.95 -7.19
CA ALA A 21 6.57 5.97 -6.52
C ALA A 21 8.08 5.76 -6.72
N LYS A 22 8.58 4.51 -6.59
CA LYS A 22 9.98 4.17 -6.91
C LYS A 22 10.32 4.54 -8.36
N HIS A 23 9.46 4.15 -9.30
CA HIS A 23 9.67 4.41 -10.71
C HIS A 23 9.76 5.91 -11.02
N LEU A 24 8.83 6.71 -10.50
CA LEU A 24 8.81 8.17 -10.66
C LEU A 24 10.00 8.86 -9.97
N ALA A 25 10.52 8.27 -8.89
CA ALA A 25 11.69 8.78 -8.17
C ALA A 25 13.03 8.31 -8.78
N GLY A 26 13.00 7.48 -9.83
CA GLY A 26 14.21 6.89 -10.43
C GLY A 26 14.95 5.91 -9.50
N LEU A 27 14.23 5.33 -8.52
CA LEU A 27 14.80 4.43 -7.53
C LEU A 27 14.88 2.99 -8.07
N PRO A 28 15.95 2.24 -7.75
CA PRO A 28 16.06 0.84 -8.16
C PRO A 28 14.95 -0.03 -7.58
N ASP A 29 14.50 -1.02 -8.36
CA ASP A 29 13.32 -1.80 -7.98
C ASP A 29 13.53 -2.70 -6.75
N HIS A 30 14.78 -3.13 -6.53
CA HIS A 30 15.23 -3.92 -5.38
C HIS A 30 15.43 -3.10 -4.10
N MET A 31 15.28 -1.78 -4.16
CA MET A 31 15.44 -0.91 -3.00
C MET A 31 14.21 -0.99 -2.10
N HIS A 32 14.42 -1.33 -0.83
CA HIS A 32 13.37 -1.34 0.16
C HIS A 32 13.15 0.06 0.75
N LEU A 33 11.97 0.62 0.52
CA LEU A 33 11.58 1.91 1.10
C LEU A 33 11.09 1.77 2.54
N LEU A 34 10.53 0.60 2.88
CA LEU A 34 10.02 0.30 4.21
C LEU A 34 10.98 -0.67 4.93
N PRO A 35 11.54 -0.28 6.08
CA PRO A 35 12.38 -1.16 6.89
C PRO A 35 11.64 -2.41 7.36
N ALA A 36 12.27 -3.58 7.26
CA ALA A 36 11.66 -4.86 7.63
C ALA A 36 11.19 -4.88 9.10
N ASN A 37 11.99 -4.33 10.01
CA ASN A 37 11.63 -4.20 11.42
C ASN A 37 10.36 -3.37 11.63
N MET A 38 10.10 -2.36 10.81
CA MET A 38 8.88 -1.55 10.91
C MET A 38 7.65 -2.38 10.51
N ILE A 39 7.75 -3.13 9.41
CA ILE A 39 6.71 -4.05 8.94
C ILE A 39 6.41 -5.09 10.02
N GLU A 40 7.44 -5.72 10.58
CA GLU A 40 7.30 -6.72 11.65
C GLU A 40 6.55 -6.17 12.87
N LYS A 41 6.82 -4.92 13.29
CA LYS A 41 6.13 -4.31 14.43
C LYS A 41 4.67 -4.03 14.16
N VAL A 42 4.32 -3.56 12.96
CA VAL A 42 2.92 -3.32 12.58
C VAL A 42 2.18 -4.64 12.44
N THR A 43 2.79 -5.64 11.79
CA THR A 43 2.26 -7.00 11.70
C THR A 43 2.03 -7.61 13.08
N PHE A 44 2.98 -7.48 14.02
CA PHE A 44 2.81 -7.92 15.41
C PHE A 44 1.64 -7.21 16.09
N LEU A 45 1.54 -5.89 15.94
CA LEU A 45 0.42 -5.11 16.49
C LEU A 45 -0.92 -5.61 15.97
N LYS A 46 -1.06 -5.75 14.65
CA LYS A 46 -2.31 -6.21 14.00
C LYS A 46 -2.70 -7.61 14.48
N LYS A 47 -1.74 -8.54 14.53
CA LYS A 47 -2.00 -9.95 14.80
C LYS A 47 -2.12 -10.27 16.29
N GLU A 48 -1.13 -9.90 17.09
CA GLU A 48 -0.99 -10.35 18.47
C GLU A 48 -1.72 -9.43 19.45
N ILE A 49 -1.84 -8.14 19.15
CA ILE A 49 -2.46 -7.15 20.07
C ILE A 49 -3.91 -6.86 19.65
N LEU A 50 -4.14 -6.56 18.37
CA LEU A 50 -5.47 -6.22 17.86
C LEU A 50 -6.27 -7.46 17.43
N THR A 51 -5.68 -8.66 17.49
CA THR A 51 -6.32 -9.94 17.13
C THR A 51 -6.93 -9.95 15.72
N GLY A 52 -6.35 -9.15 14.82
CA GLY A 52 -6.81 -9.00 13.45
C GLY A 52 -6.49 -10.23 12.60
N LYS A 53 -7.45 -10.61 11.73
CA LYS A 53 -7.27 -11.71 10.77
C LYS A 53 -6.40 -11.33 9.57
N MET A 54 -6.37 -10.04 9.22
CA MET A 54 -5.55 -9.50 8.14
C MET A 54 -4.26 -8.92 8.69
N VAL A 55 -3.13 -9.46 8.25
CA VAL A 55 -1.81 -9.15 8.81
C VAL A 55 -0.94 -8.37 7.82
N SER A 56 -1.23 -8.48 6.52
CA SER A 56 -0.61 -7.68 5.46
C SER A 56 -0.99 -6.21 5.58
N LEU A 57 -0.09 -5.35 5.11
CA LEU A 57 -0.28 -3.90 5.08
C LEU A 57 -1.20 -3.50 3.93
N ASP A 58 -2.29 -2.82 4.26
CA ASP A 58 -3.11 -2.11 3.26
C ASP A 58 -2.43 -0.81 2.82
N LEU A 59 -3.01 -0.14 1.82
CA LEU A 59 -2.39 1.06 1.25
C LEU A 59 -2.35 2.22 2.25
N GLU A 60 -3.37 2.40 3.09
CA GLU A 60 -3.41 3.49 4.07
C GLU A 60 -2.28 3.34 5.09
N GLU A 61 -2.11 2.14 5.64
CA GLU A 61 -1.01 1.80 6.55
C GLU A 61 0.35 1.99 5.85
N THR A 62 0.45 1.55 4.59
CA THR A 62 1.68 1.66 3.79
C THR A 62 2.09 3.13 3.59
N LEU A 63 1.15 4.02 3.31
CA LEU A 63 1.41 5.45 3.14
C LEU A 63 1.88 6.10 4.45
N ILE A 64 1.28 5.74 5.58
CA ILE A 64 1.71 6.22 6.90
C ILE A 64 3.14 5.74 7.20
N MET A 65 3.42 4.45 6.98
CA MET A 65 4.74 3.87 7.20
C MET A 65 5.80 4.49 6.29
N LEU A 66 5.46 4.77 5.03
CA LEU A 66 6.37 5.45 4.10
C LEU A 66 6.72 6.85 4.63
N GLY A 67 5.72 7.60 5.12
CA GLY A 67 5.89 8.88 5.81
C GLY A 67 6.85 8.82 6.99
N ILE A 68 6.68 7.84 7.87
CA ILE A 68 7.57 7.63 9.01
C ILE A 68 8.97 7.24 8.54
N SER A 69 9.08 6.37 7.53
CA SER A 69 10.38 5.93 7.02
C SER A 69 11.17 7.08 6.41
N ALA A 70 10.53 8.11 5.85
CA ALA A 70 11.20 9.26 5.26
C ALA A 70 12.02 10.09 6.26
N ILE A 71 11.75 9.96 7.57
CA ILE A 71 12.54 10.62 8.64
C ILE A 71 14.01 10.19 8.59
N SER A 72 14.28 8.92 8.27
CA SER A 72 15.62 8.33 8.29
C SER A 72 16.03 7.64 6.99
N ASN A 73 15.16 7.64 5.97
CA ASN A 73 15.41 7.04 4.67
C ASN A 73 15.21 8.09 3.55
N PRO A 74 16.29 8.69 3.01
CA PRO A 74 16.18 9.66 1.91
C PRO A 74 15.48 9.10 0.66
N ALA A 75 15.58 7.80 0.40
CA ALA A 75 14.87 7.19 -0.74
C ALA A 75 13.36 7.15 -0.51
N ALA A 76 12.91 6.93 0.73
CA ALA A 76 11.49 7.03 1.07
C ALA A 76 10.98 8.48 0.93
N GLN A 77 11.78 9.48 1.33
CA GLN A 77 11.45 10.88 1.14
C GLN A 77 11.26 11.23 -0.35
N LEU A 78 12.19 10.80 -1.22
CA LEU A 78 12.07 10.97 -2.67
C LEU A 78 10.79 10.31 -3.21
N ALA A 79 10.44 9.12 -2.74
CA ALA A 79 9.22 8.45 -3.15
C ALA A 79 7.94 9.21 -2.73
N ILE A 80 7.91 9.81 -1.52
CA ILE A 80 6.77 10.62 -1.04
C ILE A 80 6.52 11.81 -1.95
N GLU A 81 7.59 12.51 -2.34
CA GLU A 81 7.50 13.70 -3.21
C GLU A 81 6.87 13.38 -4.56
N LYS A 82 6.96 12.12 -5.01
CA LYS A 82 6.38 11.63 -6.26
C LYS A 82 4.93 11.18 -6.15
N LEU A 83 4.38 11.00 -4.96
CA LEU A 83 2.99 10.55 -4.80
C LEU A 83 1.98 11.54 -5.39
N ALA A 84 2.28 12.84 -5.37
CA ALA A 84 1.40 13.86 -5.96
C ALA A 84 1.25 13.72 -7.47
N GLU A 85 2.23 13.13 -8.15
CA GLU A 85 2.21 12.88 -9.59
C GLU A 85 1.24 11.74 -9.98
N LEU A 86 0.79 10.93 -9.00
CA LEU A 86 -0.20 9.87 -9.23
C LEU A 86 -1.63 10.39 -9.34
N ARG A 87 -1.87 11.67 -9.03
CA ARG A 87 -3.20 12.27 -9.13
C ARG A 87 -3.76 12.15 -10.55
N ASN A 88 -5.02 11.76 -10.66
CA ASN A 88 -5.74 11.49 -11.91
C ASN A 88 -5.14 10.37 -12.77
N CYS A 89 -4.21 9.56 -12.23
CA CYS A 89 -3.77 8.36 -12.92
C CYS A 89 -4.83 7.25 -12.83
N GLU A 90 -4.92 6.45 -13.89
CA GLU A 90 -5.82 5.30 -13.94
C GLU A 90 -5.25 4.12 -13.15
N VAL A 91 -6.06 3.57 -12.25
CA VAL A 91 -5.74 2.37 -11.47
C VAL A 91 -6.86 1.35 -11.66
N HIS A 92 -6.47 0.12 -11.94
CA HIS A 92 -7.40 -1.00 -12.02
C HIS A 92 -6.98 -2.10 -11.04
N LEU A 93 -7.95 -2.64 -10.30
CA LEU A 93 -7.77 -3.77 -9.39
C LEU A 93 -8.61 -4.96 -9.85
N THR A 94 -8.05 -6.17 -9.73
CA THR A 94 -8.75 -7.43 -10.06
C THR A 94 -9.78 -7.85 -8.99
N HIS A 95 -10.13 -6.95 -8.07
CA HIS A 95 -11.05 -7.16 -6.96
C HIS A 95 -11.48 -5.82 -6.37
N ILE A 96 -12.62 -5.81 -5.69
CA ILE A 96 -13.09 -4.69 -4.87
C ILE A 96 -12.07 -4.42 -3.76
N PRO A 97 -11.55 -3.18 -3.63
CA PRO A 97 -10.54 -2.84 -2.63
C PRO A 97 -11.05 -3.06 -1.21
N SER A 98 -10.13 -3.37 -0.30
CA SER A 98 -10.43 -3.31 1.14
C SER A 98 -10.66 -1.85 1.58
N PRO A 99 -11.34 -1.60 2.72
CA PRO A 99 -11.55 -0.23 3.20
C PRO A 99 -10.26 0.59 3.36
N GLY A 100 -9.17 -0.03 3.81
CA GLY A 100 -7.86 0.63 3.94
C GLY A 100 -7.22 0.93 2.58
N ASP A 101 -7.35 0.02 1.61
CA ASP A 101 -6.88 0.28 0.24
C ASP A 101 -7.68 1.40 -0.43
N GLU A 102 -9.01 1.36 -0.32
CA GLU A 102 -9.91 2.38 -0.85
C GLU A 102 -9.60 3.75 -0.24
N ALA A 103 -9.41 3.82 1.08
CA ALA A 103 -9.05 5.05 1.77
C ALA A 103 -7.73 5.63 1.23
N GLY A 104 -6.71 4.79 1.05
CA GLY A 104 -5.42 5.20 0.48
C GLY A 104 -5.54 5.69 -0.97
N LEU A 105 -6.19 4.92 -1.84
CA LEU A 105 -6.35 5.26 -3.26
C LEU A 105 -7.12 6.57 -3.43
N ARG A 106 -8.19 6.76 -2.65
CA ARG A 106 -8.98 7.99 -2.65
C ARG A 106 -8.16 9.20 -2.22
N LYS A 107 -7.31 9.08 -1.20
CA LYS A 107 -6.42 10.17 -0.74
C LYS A 107 -5.36 10.53 -1.78
N LEU A 108 -4.94 9.58 -2.61
CA LEU A 108 -4.02 9.81 -3.72
C LEU A 108 -4.72 10.42 -4.95
N HIS A 109 -6.05 10.55 -4.93
CA HIS A 109 -6.85 11.09 -6.03
C HIS A 109 -6.61 10.38 -7.37
N VAL A 110 -6.46 9.05 -7.35
CA VAL A 110 -6.39 8.22 -8.56
C VAL A 110 -7.80 7.93 -9.10
N ASN A 111 -7.91 7.65 -10.39
CA ASN A 111 -9.13 7.18 -11.03
C ASN A 111 -9.19 5.65 -10.90
N LEU A 112 -9.95 5.17 -9.92
CA LEU A 112 -10.03 3.75 -9.58
C LEU A 112 -11.15 3.03 -10.33
N THR A 113 -10.82 1.89 -10.94
CA THR A 113 -11.77 0.87 -11.42
C THR A 113 -11.43 -0.48 -10.79
N CYS A 114 -12.41 -1.39 -10.72
CA CYS A 114 -12.15 -2.76 -10.27
C CYS A 114 -13.09 -3.77 -10.90
N ASP A 115 -12.65 -5.02 -10.95
CA ASP A 115 -13.52 -6.16 -11.22
C ASP A 115 -14.49 -6.37 -10.03
N PRO A 116 -15.73 -6.84 -10.28
CA PRO A 116 -16.77 -7.01 -9.26
C PRO A 116 -16.56 -8.28 -8.39
N GLU A 117 -15.31 -8.58 -8.06
CA GLU A 117 -14.90 -9.74 -7.26
C GLU A 117 -14.51 -9.30 -5.84
N PHE A 118 -14.98 -10.00 -4.81
CA PHE A 118 -14.62 -9.65 -3.43
C PHE A 118 -13.17 -10.03 -3.13
N SER A 119 -12.49 -9.18 -2.34
CA SER A 119 -11.12 -9.44 -1.89
C SER A 119 -10.98 -10.61 -0.90
N SER A 120 -12.09 -11.09 -0.35
CA SER A 120 -12.14 -12.29 0.48
C SER A 120 -13.49 -12.99 0.36
N THR A 121 -13.58 -14.23 0.83
CA THR A 121 -14.84 -14.98 0.91
C THR A 121 -15.83 -14.43 1.94
N ASN A 122 -15.42 -13.45 2.76
CA ASN A 122 -16.28 -12.81 3.75
C ASN A 122 -16.85 -11.51 3.19
N LEU A 123 -18.18 -11.43 3.14
CA LEU A 123 -18.92 -10.28 2.63
C LEU A 123 -18.82 -9.04 3.55
N PHE A 124 -18.57 -9.27 4.84
CA PHE A 124 -18.41 -8.21 5.85
C PHE A 124 -17.08 -8.38 6.56
N MET A 125 -16.21 -7.37 6.46
CA MET A 125 -15.05 -7.23 7.34
C MET A 125 -15.49 -6.46 8.61
N GLY A 126 -16.17 -7.15 9.52
CA GLY A 126 -16.51 -6.63 10.86
C GLY A 126 -17.14 -7.73 11.72
N LYS A 127 -16.84 -7.91 13.01
CA LYS A 127 -16.02 -7.17 13.97
C LYS A 127 -14.73 -7.93 14.31
#